data_AF-R0I6S4-F1
#
_entry.id   AF-R0I6S4-F1
#
_cell.length_a   1.000
_cell.length_b   1.000
_cell.length_c   1.000
_cell.angle_alpha   90.00
_cell.angle_beta   90.00
_cell.angle_gamma   90.00
#
_symmetry.space_group_name_H-M   'P 1'
#
loop_
_entity.id
_entity.type
_entity.pdbx_description
1 polymer ?
#
loop_
_entity_poly.entity_id
_entity_poly.type
_entity_poly.pdbx_seq_one_letter_code
_entity_poly.pdbx_strand_id
1 'polypeptide(L)'
;MAASPAEHPNVLQSSFSQIDADTDANIPGWRRYVHLYTPLAAGVLVSLYDAQSAAPSYDFDNSGNRMILLVISAAIPTYLISSVVYPIHRPEPTPGQSVRFTRKNTIYRVGVLATYGRLYGTRFNILFFLADVALSFGADHLVGERPAGAEQRPSEFLVALLWVLGSQIVSLVIPYNTPVIGFVIGAIDRTLWRTAYVALMDDVIGVLTRPHVDTFWGKATLILVQTFTMVSIVYLVVARRKRMHEERIKAQVAKEPEPSSQVQA
;
A
#
# COMPACT_ATOMS: atom_id res chain seq x y z
N MET A 1 -42.98 29.74 35.79
CA MET A 1 -41.94 28.85 36.35
C MET A 1 -42.14 27.47 35.77
N ALA A 2 -41.38 27.13 34.72
CA ALA A 2 -41.39 25.81 34.11
C ALA A 2 -39.99 25.23 34.31
N ALA A 3 -39.90 24.13 35.06
CA ALA A 3 -38.67 23.41 35.29
C ALA A 3 -38.32 22.59 34.04
N SER A 4 -37.12 22.83 33.50
CA SER A 4 -36.48 21.99 32.48
C SER A 4 -35.92 20.74 33.17
N PRO A 5 -36.25 19.52 32.72
CA PRO A 5 -35.57 18.33 33.18
C PRO A 5 -34.25 18.17 32.40
N ALA A 6 -33.15 18.34 33.14
CA ALA A 6 -31.80 18.09 32.68
C ALA A 6 -31.54 16.60 32.45
N GLU A 7 -30.94 16.33 31.29
CA GLU A 7 -29.80 15.45 31.03
C GLU A 7 -29.42 14.43 32.12
N HIS A 8 -29.53 13.13 31.81
CA HIS A 8 -28.54 12.13 32.22
C HIS A 8 -28.58 10.87 31.32
N PRO A 9 -27.93 10.87 30.14
CA PRO A 9 -27.55 9.62 29.45
C PRO A 9 -26.05 9.28 29.51
N ASN A 10 -25.18 10.15 30.03
CA ASN A 10 -23.71 10.02 29.83
C ASN A 10 -22.94 9.09 30.78
N VAL A 11 -23.52 8.60 31.87
CA VAL A 11 -22.74 7.84 32.87
C VAL A 11 -22.46 6.41 32.39
N LEU A 12 -23.43 5.74 31.75
CA LEU A 12 -23.26 4.37 31.28
C LEU A 12 -22.28 4.25 30.11
N GLN A 13 -22.23 5.25 29.23
CA GLN A 13 -21.33 5.25 28.06
C GLN A 13 -19.85 5.38 28.47
N SER A 14 -19.56 6.06 29.59
CA SER A 14 -18.21 6.17 30.13
C SER A 14 -17.67 4.85 30.69
N SER A 15 -18.53 4.06 31.34
CA SER A 15 -18.12 2.76 31.92
C SER A 15 -17.85 1.68 30.87
N PHE A 16 -18.60 1.64 29.76
CA PHE A 16 -18.35 0.67 28.68
C PHE A 16 -17.08 1.00 27.88
N SER A 17 -16.85 2.29 27.58
CA SER A 17 -15.63 2.72 26.87
C SER A 17 -14.34 2.47 27.67
N GLN A 18 -14.41 2.47 29.00
CA GLN A 18 -13.27 2.21 29.87
C GLN A 18 -12.93 0.71 29.95
N ILE A 19 -13.93 -0.18 29.98
CA ILE A 19 -13.74 -1.66 29.95
C ILE A 19 -13.12 -2.10 28.62
N ASP A 20 -13.57 -1.53 27.51
CA ASP A 20 -13.04 -1.83 26.17
C ASP A 20 -11.58 -1.37 26.02
N ALA A 21 -11.23 -0.18 26.54
CA ALA A 21 -9.87 0.34 26.52
C ALA A 21 -8.88 -0.53 27.32
N ASP A 22 -9.30 -1.04 28.49
CA ASP A 22 -8.48 -1.93 29.33
C ASP A 22 -8.26 -3.31 28.69
N THR A 23 -9.23 -3.80 27.91
CA THR A 23 -9.12 -5.09 27.21
C THR A 23 -8.11 -5.02 26.07
N ASP A 24 -8.09 -3.91 25.31
CA ASP A 24 -7.09 -3.71 24.25
C ASP A 24 -5.69 -3.48 24.87
N ALA A 25 -5.58 -2.80 26.01
CA ALA A 25 -4.30 -2.52 26.69
C ALA A 25 -3.51 -3.78 27.08
N ASN A 26 -4.21 -4.88 27.35
CA ASN A 26 -3.61 -6.15 27.77
C ASN A 26 -3.16 -7.07 26.61
N ILE A 27 -3.45 -6.70 25.36
CA ILE A 27 -3.02 -7.48 24.19
C ILE A 27 -1.56 -7.09 23.85
N PRO A 28 -0.61 -8.06 23.81
CA PRO A 28 0.75 -7.79 23.37
C PRO A 28 0.77 -7.14 21.98
N GLY A 29 1.49 -6.03 21.83
CA GLY A 29 1.50 -5.25 20.59
C GLY A 29 1.84 -6.05 19.33
N TRP A 30 2.67 -7.10 19.46
CA TRP A 30 3.01 -7.98 18.34
C TRP A 30 1.84 -8.86 17.88
N ARG A 31 0.91 -9.28 18.75
CA ARG A 31 -0.29 -10.02 18.33
C ARG A 31 -1.27 -9.12 17.60
N ARG A 32 -1.31 -7.87 18.03
CA ARG A 32 -2.20 -6.82 17.53
C ARG A 32 -2.01 -6.50 16.05
N TYR A 33 -0.80 -6.72 15.53
CA TYR A 33 -0.43 -6.43 14.15
C TYR A 33 0.03 -7.67 13.39
N VAL A 34 -0.31 -8.88 13.84
CA VAL A 34 0.16 -10.13 13.21
C VAL A 34 -0.13 -10.17 11.73
N HIS A 35 -1.37 -9.89 11.32
CA HIS A 35 -1.77 -9.89 9.93
C HIS A 35 -1.09 -8.80 9.09
N LEU A 36 -0.48 -7.78 9.69
CA LEU A 36 0.29 -6.76 9.00
C LEU A 36 1.72 -7.24 8.69
N TYR A 37 2.45 -7.81 9.65
CA TYR A 37 3.85 -8.19 9.41
C TYR A 37 4.03 -9.61 8.87
N THR A 38 3.11 -10.55 9.09
CA THR A 38 3.25 -11.90 8.56
C THR A 38 3.27 -11.98 7.03
N PRO A 39 2.39 -11.28 6.26
CA PRO A 39 2.53 -11.26 4.80
C PRO A 39 3.81 -10.56 4.35
N LEU A 40 4.31 -9.57 5.11
CA LEU A 40 5.60 -8.94 4.82
C LEU A 40 6.75 -9.95 4.97
N ALA A 41 6.81 -10.65 6.10
CA ALA A 41 7.82 -11.67 6.38
C ALA A 41 7.74 -12.83 5.38
N ALA A 42 6.53 -13.32 5.09
CA ALA A 42 6.31 -14.39 4.13
C ALA A 42 6.76 -13.99 2.71
N GLY A 43 6.43 -12.78 2.25
CA GLY A 43 6.88 -12.27 0.95
C GLY A 43 8.41 -12.15 0.86
N VAL A 44 9.08 -11.71 1.94
CA VAL A 44 10.55 -11.67 2.01
C VAL A 44 11.14 -13.08 1.96
N LEU A 45 10.61 -14.02 2.76
CA LEU A 45 11.09 -15.41 2.78
C LEU A 45 10.93 -16.09 1.43
N VAL A 46 9.78 -15.92 0.77
CA VAL A 46 9.55 -16.41 -0.60
C VAL A 46 10.59 -15.83 -1.56
N SER A 47 10.86 -14.52 -1.46
CA SER A 47 11.85 -13.85 -2.31
C SER A 47 13.28 -14.33 -2.06
N LEU A 48 13.63 -14.68 -0.81
CA LEU A 48 14.93 -15.21 -0.44
C LEU A 48 15.11 -16.67 -0.91
N TYR A 49 14.07 -17.49 -0.73
CA TYR A 49 14.07 -18.89 -1.19
C TYR A 49 14.24 -19.00 -2.70
N ASP A 50 13.52 -18.17 -3.45
CA ASP A 50 13.68 -18.07 -4.90
C ASP A 50 15.10 -17.62 -5.30
N ALA A 51 15.71 -16.70 -4.54
CA ALA A 51 17.09 -16.26 -4.76
C ALA A 51 18.10 -17.41 -4.73
N GLN A 52 17.92 -18.35 -3.81
CA GLN A 52 18.81 -19.49 -3.63
C GLN A 52 18.59 -20.55 -4.71
N SER A 53 17.38 -20.61 -5.26
CA SER A 53 17.00 -21.55 -6.31
C SER A 53 17.37 -21.06 -7.73
N ALA A 54 17.80 -19.81 -7.85
CA ALA A 54 18.18 -19.19 -9.12
C ALA A 54 19.56 -19.69 -9.60
N ALA A 55 19.55 -20.68 -10.50
CA ALA A 55 20.71 -21.06 -11.31
C ALA A 55 21.19 -19.88 -12.19
N PRO A 56 22.45 -19.88 -12.70
CA PRO A 56 22.98 -18.81 -13.56
C PRO A 56 22.18 -18.58 -14.86
N SER A 57 21.31 -19.51 -15.25
CA SER A 57 20.34 -19.40 -16.34
C SER A 57 18.95 -18.99 -15.82
N TYR A 58 18.88 -17.90 -15.06
CA TYR A 58 17.62 -17.42 -14.49
C TYR A 58 16.75 -16.80 -15.60
N ASP A 59 15.77 -17.56 -16.08
CA ASP A 59 14.76 -17.09 -17.02
C ASP A 59 13.75 -16.19 -16.30
N PHE A 60 13.92 -14.87 -16.45
CA PHE A 60 13.04 -13.87 -15.87
C PHE A 60 11.60 -13.94 -16.42
N ASP A 61 11.39 -14.51 -17.61
CA ASP A 61 10.08 -14.53 -18.26
C ASP A 61 9.21 -15.69 -17.75
N ASN A 62 9.81 -16.87 -17.48
CA ASN A 62 9.08 -18.01 -16.89
C ASN A 62 9.03 -18.01 -15.35
N SER A 63 9.95 -17.34 -14.67
CA SER A 63 10.00 -17.32 -13.20
C SER A 63 8.87 -16.50 -12.57
N GLY A 64 8.35 -15.48 -13.27
CA GLY A 64 7.26 -14.62 -12.77
C GLY A 64 5.99 -15.41 -12.41
N ASN A 65 5.56 -16.31 -13.29
CA ASN A 65 4.34 -17.11 -13.08
C ASN A 65 4.50 -18.11 -11.92
N ARG A 66 5.66 -18.78 -11.84
CA ARG A 66 5.96 -19.72 -10.74
C ARG A 66 5.97 -19.00 -9.39
N MET A 67 6.50 -17.79 -9.35
CA MET A 67 6.59 -17.00 -8.12
C MET A 67 5.22 -16.49 -7.66
N ILE A 68 4.36 -16.08 -8.59
CA ILE A 68 2.96 -15.70 -8.28
C ILE A 68 2.19 -16.89 -7.71
N LEU A 69 2.31 -18.08 -8.33
CA LEU A 69 1.68 -19.30 -7.82
C LEU A 69 2.18 -19.67 -6.43
N LEU A 70 3.48 -19.56 -6.18
CA LEU A 70 4.07 -19.81 -4.87
C LEU A 70 3.52 -18.83 -3.82
N VAL A 71 3.42 -17.54 -4.16
CA VAL A 71 2.81 -16.54 -3.27
C VAL A 71 1.35 -16.86 -2.96
N ILE A 72 0.54 -17.20 -3.97
CA ILE A 72 -0.87 -17.57 -3.76
C ILE A 72 -0.97 -18.79 -2.84
N SER A 73 -0.12 -19.80 -3.05
CA SER A 73 -0.09 -20.99 -2.19
C SER A 73 0.36 -20.67 -0.75
N ALA A 74 1.24 -19.69 -0.56
CA ALA A 74 1.76 -19.28 0.74
C ALA A 74 0.84 -18.32 1.49
N ALA A 75 -0.08 -17.63 0.81
CA ALA A 75 -1.04 -16.72 1.43
C ALA A 75 -1.99 -17.43 2.40
N ILE A 76 -2.47 -18.63 2.04
CA ILE A 76 -3.38 -19.41 2.90
C ILE A 76 -2.70 -19.83 4.22
N PRO A 77 -1.50 -20.49 4.21
CA PRO A 77 -0.76 -20.77 5.43
C PRO A 77 -0.45 -19.50 6.24
N THR A 78 -0.11 -18.39 5.58
CA THR A 78 0.16 -17.12 6.25
C THR A 78 -1.06 -16.61 7.00
N TYR A 79 -2.23 -16.64 6.37
CA TYR A 79 -3.51 -16.31 7.00
C TYR A 79 -3.78 -17.23 8.20
N LEU A 80 -3.63 -18.55 8.04
CA LEU A 80 -3.93 -19.53 9.09
C LEU A 80 -3.03 -19.33 10.32
N ILE A 81 -1.71 -19.22 10.13
CA ILE A 81 -0.74 -18.98 11.21
C ILE A 81 -1.06 -17.68 11.95
N SER A 82 -1.37 -16.62 11.20
CA SER A 82 -1.70 -15.32 11.78
C SER A 82 -2.99 -15.37 12.59
N SER A 83 -4.00 -16.08 12.07
CA SER A 83 -5.31 -16.23 12.70
C SER A 83 -5.25 -16.96 14.04
N VAL A 84 -4.29 -17.88 14.23
CA VAL A 84 -4.12 -18.62 15.49
C VAL A 84 -3.76 -17.71 16.66
N VAL A 85 -3.01 -16.63 16.39
CA VAL A 85 -2.50 -15.72 17.43
C VAL A 85 -3.21 -14.36 17.44
N TYR A 86 -4.05 -14.09 16.43
CA TYR A 86 -4.77 -12.83 16.32
C TYR A 86 -5.92 -12.77 17.35
N PRO A 87 -6.03 -11.70 18.14
CA PRO A 87 -7.17 -11.50 19.03
C PRO A 87 -8.41 -11.19 18.19
N ILE A 88 -9.39 -12.09 18.23
CA ILE A 88 -10.60 -12.04 17.40
C ILE A 88 -11.53 -10.88 17.85
N HIS A 89 -11.67 -10.65 19.16
CA HIS A 89 -12.57 -9.63 19.70
C HIS A 89 -11.76 -8.43 20.17
N ARG A 90 -11.54 -7.49 19.26
CA ARG A 90 -10.88 -6.21 19.56
C ARG A 90 -11.90 -5.09 19.62
N PRO A 91 -11.79 -4.16 20.58
CA PRO A 91 -12.66 -3.01 20.64
C PRO A 91 -12.39 -2.06 19.46
N GLU A 92 -13.33 -1.16 19.20
CA GLU A 92 -13.23 -0.18 18.12
C GLU A 92 -11.96 0.70 18.24
N PRO A 93 -11.39 1.15 17.10
CA PRO A 93 -10.21 1.99 17.12
C PRO A 93 -10.48 3.33 17.78
N THR A 94 -9.62 3.72 18.71
CA THR A 94 -9.59 5.12 19.19
C THR A 94 -9.20 6.07 18.04
N PRO A 95 -9.58 7.36 18.11
CA PRO A 95 -9.23 8.34 17.07
C PRO A 95 -7.73 8.43 16.77
N GLY A 96 -6.86 8.24 17.77
CA GLY A 96 -5.41 8.21 17.54
C GLY A 96 -4.95 6.96 16.80
N GLN A 97 -5.57 5.80 17.06
CA GLN A 97 -5.26 4.55 16.36
C GLN A 97 -5.78 4.55 14.92
N SER A 98 -6.90 5.21 14.64
CA SER A 98 -7.42 5.37 13.27
C SER A 98 -6.58 6.32 12.42
N VAL A 99 -5.72 7.15 13.02
CA VAL A 99 -4.80 8.05 12.31
C VAL A 99 -3.43 7.43 12.06
N ARG A 100 -2.98 6.49 12.91
CA ARG A 100 -1.59 6.00 12.91
C ARG A 100 -1.12 5.45 11.56
N PHE A 101 -1.97 4.68 10.89
CA PHE A 101 -1.69 4.00 9.61
C PHE A 101 -2.59 4.50 8.49
N THR A 102 -2.79 5.82 8.43
CA THR A 102 -3.55 6.44 7.34
C THR A 102 -2.80 7.64 6.80
N ARG A 103 -3.23 8.13 5.64
CA ARG A 103 -2.70 9.34 5.01
C ARG A 103 -2.74 10.58 5.91
N LYS A 104 -3.53 10.60 6.98
CA LYS A 104 -3.57 11.67 7.99
C LYS A 104 -2.25 11.79 8.77
N ASN A 105 -1.46 10.73 8.85
CA ASN A 105 -0.12 10.76 9.38
C ASN A 105 0.89 11.12 8.27
N THR A 106 1.57 12.27 8.41
CA THR A 106 2.54 12.77 7.42
C THR A 106 3.67 11.78 7.14
N ILE A 107 4.21 11.12 8.17
CA ILE A 107 5.33 10.18 8.00
C ILE A 107 4.87 8.98 7.17
N TYR A 108 3.70 8.44 7.51
CA TYR A 108 3.08 7.35 6.77
C TYR A 108 2.85 7.75 5.32
N ARG A 109 2.23 8.91 5.07
CA ARG A 109 1.93 9.41 3.74
C ARG A 109 3.19 9.55 2.88
N VAL A 110 4.23 10.18 3.44
CA VAL A 110 5.52 10.36 2.77
C VAL A 110 6.15 9.00 2.46
N GLY A 111 6.09 8.04 3.40
CA GLY A 111 6.58 6.67 3.19
C GLY A 111 5.85 5.95 2.05
N VAL A 112 4.52 6.02 2.02
CA VAL A 112 3.71 5.43 0.95
C VAL A 112 3.96 6.13 -0.39
N LEU A 113 3.99 7.46 -0.43
CA LEU A 113 4.33 8.17 -1.67
C LEU A 113 5.74 7.84 -2.16
N ALA A 114 6.66 7.51 -1.25
CA ALA A 114 7.98 7.06 -1.64
C ALA A 114 7.93 5.69 -2.34
N THR A 115 7.00 4.80 -1.98
CA THR A 115 6.85 3.53 -2.71
C THR A 115 6.20 3.73 -4.09
N TYR A 116 5.38 4.77 -4.25
CA TYR A 116 4.77 5.12 -5.54
C TYR A 116 5.83 5.39 -6.63
N GLY A 117 5.61 4.84 -7.83
CA GLY A 117 6.53 4.93 -8.96
C GLY A 117 7.77 4.03 -8.85
N ARG A 118 8.35 3.88 -7.64
CA ARG A 118 9.48 2.96 -7.39
C ARG A 118 9.05 1.49 -7.54
N LEU A 119 7.83 1.16 -7.13
CA LEU A 119 7.17 -0.12 -7.44
C LEU A 119 7.18 -0.42 -8.94
N TYR A 120 7.10 0.62 -9.78
CA TYR A 120 6.95 0.52 -11.23
C TYR A 120 8.19 0.97 -12.00
N GLY A 121 9.35 1.04 -11.32
CA GLY A 121 10.65 1.19 -11.98
C GLY A 121 11.09 2.62 -12.30
N THR A 122 10.36 3.67 -11.90
CA THR A 122 10.75 5.05 -12.19
C THR A 122 11.98 5.49 -11.37
N ARG A 123 12.86 6.29 -11.99
CA ARG A 123 14.03 6.86 -11.29
C ARG A 123 13.57 7.86 -10.23
N PHE A 124 14.20 7.83 -9.06
CA PHE A 124 13.87 8.76 -7.99
C PHE A 124 14.36 10.17 -8.31
N ASN A 125 13.46 11.14 -8.22
CA ASN A 125 13.76 12.57 -8.30
C ASN A 125 13.15 13.25 -7.08
N ILE A 126 14.01 13.85 -6.25
CA ILE A 126 13.61 14.46 -4.99
C ILE A 126 12.66 15.65 -5.19
N LEU A 127 12.86 16.46 -6.23
CA LEU A 127 12.03 17.62 -6.50
C LEU A 127 10.61 17.21 -6.89
N PHE A 128 10.49 16.22 -7.78
CA PHE A 128 9.18 15.66 -8.12
C PHE A 128 8.52 15.02 -6.91
N PHE A 129 9.28 14.28 -6.10
CA PHE A 129 8.74 13.69 -4.88
C PHE A 129 8.20 14.72 -3.88
N LEU A 130 8.93 15.81 -3.63
CA LEU A 130 8.48 16.89 -2.75
C LEU A 130 7.23 17.59 -3.30
N ALA A 131 7.19 17.86 -4.61
CA ALA A 131 6.01 18.40 -5.26
C ALA A 131 4.81 17.44 -5.13
N ASP A 132 5.04 16.15 -5.33
CA ASP A 132 4.02 15.10 -5.20
C ASP A 132 3.48 15.03 -3.76
N VAL A 133 4.34 15.17 -2.75
CA VAL A 133 3.94 15.26 -1.33
C VAL A 133 3.11 16.51 -1.08
N ALA A 134 3.53 17.68 -1.55
CA ALA A 134 2.78 18.93 -1.38
C ALA A 134 1.39 18.85 -2.04
N LEU A 135 1.32 18.36 -3.28
CA LEU A 135 0.08 18.21 -4.03
C LEU A 135 -0.88 17.21 -3.39
N SER A 136 -0.37 16.18 -2.72
CA SER A 136 -1.21 15.21 -2.01
C SER A 136 -2.04 15.85 -0.89
N PHE A 137 -1.53 16.87 -0.19
CA PHE A 137 -2.30 17.62 0.81
C PHE A 137 -3.43 18.43 0.18
N GLY A 138 -3.18 19.04 -0.98
CA GLY A 138 -4.22 19.75 -1.74
C GLY A 138 -5.29 18.80 -2.27
N ALA A 139 -4.89 17.63 -2.74
CA ALA A 139 -5.80 16.63 -3.29
C ALA A 139 -6.80 16.08 -2.26
N ASP A 140 -6.41 15.95 -0.99
CA ASP A 140 -7.32 15.52 0.07
C ASP A 140 -8.53 16.46 0.22
N HIS A 141 -8.30 17.76 0.09
CA HIS A 141 -9.38 18.75 0.11
C HIS A 141 -10.32 18.59 -1.10
N LEU A 142 -9.78 18.27 -2.27
CA LEU A 142 -10.56 18.09 -3.50
C LEU A 142 -11.37 16.78 -3.48
N VAL A 143 -10.78 15.69 -2.98
CA VAL A 143 -11.43 14.38 -2.92
C VAL A 143 -12.48 14.30 -1.80
N GLY A 144 -12.49 15.28 -0.90
CA GLY A 144 -13.44 15.35 0.22
C GLY A 144 -13.05 14.43 1.37
N GLU A 145 -11.78 14.53 1.77
CA GLU A 145 -11.21 13.79 2.89
C GLU A 145 -12.01 14.02 4.18
N ARG A 146 -12.39 12.93 4.85
CA ARG A 146 -13.07 13.04 6.15
C ARG A 146 -12.08 13.46 7.23
N PRO A 147 -12.47 14.32 8.19
CA PRO A 147 -11.58 14.74 9.27
C PRO A 147 -11.14 13.57 10.15
N ALA A 148 -10.06 13.75 10.93
CA ALA A 148 -9.62 12.75 11.90
C ALA A 148 -10.74 12.46 12.93
N GLY A 149 -10.98 11.19 13.25
CA GLY A 149 -12.04 10.78 14.18
C GLY A 149 -13.44 10.67 13.60
N ALA A 150 -13.69 11.12 12.36
CA ALA A 150 -14.93 10.80 11.66
C ALA A 150 -14.97 9.32 11.28
N GLU A 151 -16.19 8.76 11.18
CA GLU A 151 -16.41 7.40 10.69
C GLU A 151 -15.73 7.21 9.34
N GLN A 152 -14.91 6.17 9.21
CA GLN A 152 -14.24 5.87 7.95
C GLN A 152 -15.24 5.33 6.93
N ARG A 153 -15.04 5.64 5.65
CA ARG A 153 -15.82 5.00 4.58
C ARG A 153 -15.42 3.53 4.47
N PRO A 154 -16.27 2.67 3.87
CA PRO A 154 -15.90 1.28 3.61
C PRO A 154 -14.64 1.14 2.74
N SER A 155 -14.39 2.10 1.84
CA SER A 155 -13.16 2.19 1.06
C SER A 155 -12.91 3.64 0.66
N GLU A 156 -11.76 4.16 1.05
CA GLU A 156 -11.29 5.47 0.59
C GLU A 156 -10.68 5.38 -0.82
N PHE A 157 -10.16 4.20 -1.18
CA PHE A 157 -9.63 3.93 -2.51
C PHE A 157 -10.69 4.10 -3.60
N LEU A 158 -11.88 3.52 -3.43
CA LEU A 158 -12.93 3.60 -4.44
C LEU A 158 -13.35 5.04 -4.73
N VAL A 159 -13.40 5.89 -3.70
CA VAL A 159 -13.72 7.32 -3.85
C VAL A 159 -12.63 8.01 -4.68
N ALA A 160 -11.37 7.81 -4.34
CA ALA A 160 -10.26 8.38 -5.08
C ALA A 160 -10.17 7.82 -6.52
N LEU A 161 -10.51 6.55 -6.72
CA LEU A 161 -10.55 5.91 -8.03
C LEU A 161 -11.63 6.53 -8.92
N LEU A 162 -12.79 6.91 -8.38
CA LEU A 162 -13.81 7.64 -9.14
C LEU A 162 -13.29 8.99 -9.64
N TRP A 163 -12.48 9.70 -8.85
CA TRP A 163 -11.84 10.93 -9.31
C TRP A 163 -10.83 10.69 -10.43
N VAL A 164 -10.05 9.61 -10.34
CA VAL A 164 -9.15 9.18 -11.43
C VAL A 164 -9.92 8.85 -12.70
N LEU A 165 -11.03 8.12 -12.60
CA LEU A 165 -11.88 7.84 -13.76
C LEU A 165 -12.48 9.13 -14.34
N GLY A 166 -12.89 10.06 -13.47
CA GLY A 166 -13.35 11.39 -13.86
C GLY A 166 -12.28 12.19 -14.62
N SER A 167 -11.03 12.20 -14.15
CA SER A 167 -9.94 12.91 -14.85
C SER A 167 -9.63 12.32 -16.22
N GLN A 168 -9.73 11.00 -16.37
CA GLN A 168 -9.57 10.33 -17.66
C GLN A 168 -10.70 10.71 -18.64
N ILE A 169 -11.94 10.80 -18.18
CA ILE A 169 -13.06 11.26 -19.02
C ILE A 169 -12.84 12.71 -19.47
N VAL A 170 -12.44 13.60 -18.54
CA VAL A 170 -12.13 15.01 -18.86
C VAL A 170 -11.01 15.09 -19.90
N SER A 171 -10.00 14.24 -19.78
CA SER A 171 -8.88 14.13 -20.71
C SER A 171 -9.28 13.71 -22.12
N LEU A 172 -10.39 12.98 -22.28
CA LEU A 172 -10.93 12.59 -23.58
C LEU A 172 -11.74 13.73 -24.24
N VAL A 173 -12.29 14.64 -23.43
CA VAL A 173 -13.17 15.72 -23.90
C VAL A 173 -12.40 17.01 -24.16
N ILE A 174 -11.36 17.30 -23.38
CA ILE A 174 -10.57 18.53 -23.52
C ILE A 174 -9.41 18.30 -24.50
N PRO A 175 -9.39 18.99 -25.65
CA PRO A 175 -8.32 18.81 -26.63
C PRO A 175 -7.00 19.43 -26.10
N TYR A 176 -5.91 18.66 -26.20
CA TYR A 176 -4.55 19.00 -25.75
C TYR A 176 -3.84 20.02 -26.66
N ASN A 177 -4.56 21.04 -27.12
CA ASN A 177 -4.08 21.92 -28.17
C ASN A 177 -3.06 22.95 -27.66
N THR A 178 -2.91 23.11 -26.35
CA THR A 178 -1.87 23.97 -25.77
C THR A 178 -0.99 23.20 -24.77
N PRO A 179 0.35 23.39 -24.81
CA PRO A 179 1.28 22.74 -23.89
C PRO A 179 0.96 23.02 -22.41
N VAL A 180 0.43 24.21 -22.11
CA VAL A 180 0.07 24.62 -20.74
C VAL A 180 -1.11 23.81 -20.21
N ILE A 181 -2.19 23.68 -21.00
CA ILE A 181 -3.35 22.87 -20.60
C ILE A 181 -2.95 21.41 -20.43
N GLY A 182 -2.14 20.87 -21.35
CA GLY A 182 -1.64 19.50 -21.23
C GLY A 182 -0.78 19.27 -19.99
N PHE A 183 0.08 20.23 -19.64
CA PHE A 183 0.86 20.17 -18.41
C PHE A 183 -0.04 20.18 -17.17
N VAL A 184 -1.03 21.07 -17.11
CA VAL A 184 -1.94 21.20 -15.95
C VAL A 184 -2.79 19.94 -15.79
N ILE A 185 -3.41 19.43 -16.87
CA ILE A 185 -4.21 18.20 -16.83
C ILE A 185 -3.32 17.03 -16.42
N GLY A 186 -2.12 16.91 -16.99
CA GLY A 186 -1.16 15.87 -16.62
C GLY A 186 -0.75 15.95 -15.15
N ALA A 187 -0.54 17.15 -14.60
CA ALA A 187 -0.23 17.34 -13.18
C ALA A 187 -1.41 16.94 -12.27
N ILE A 188 -2.64 17.27 -12.65
CA ILE A 188 -3.86 16.87 -11.93
C ILE A 188 -4.02 15.35 -11.96
N ASP A 189 -3.96 14.73 -13.14
CA ASP A 189 -4.12 13.28 -13.30
C ASP A 189 -3.05 12.51 -12.50
N ARG A 190 -1.79 12.94 -12.62
CA ARG A 190 -0.66 12.41 -11.83
C ARG A 190 -0.87 12.56 -10.32
N THR A 191 -1.54 13.62 -9.87
CA THR A 191 -1.87 13.83 -8.45
C THR A 191 -3.00 12.90 -8.00
N LEU A 192 -4.07 12.80 -8.79
CA LEU A 192 -5.21 11.92 -8.49
C LEU A 192 -4.81 10.46 -8.42
N TRP A 193 -3.97 9.98 -9.33
CA TRP A 193 -3.43 8.62 -9.29
C TRP A 193 -2.65 8.33 -8.01
N ARG A 194 -1.95 9.33 -7.47
CA ARG A 194 -1.24 9.18 -6.19
C ARG A 194 -2.17 9.18 -5.00
N THR A 195 -3.15 10.07 -5.00
CA THR A 195 -4.17 10.09 -3.95
C THR A 195 -4.91 8.75 -3.92
N ALA A 196 -5.25 8.20 -5.09
CA ALA A 196 -5.82 6.86 -5.20
C ALA A 196 -4.85 5.77 -4.70
N TYR A 197 -3.57 5.84 -5.04
CA TYR A 197 -2.59 4.89 -4.51
C TYR A 197 -2.42 4.96 -2.99
N VAL A 198 -2.36 6.16 -2.42
CA VAL A 198 -2.27 6.34 -0.96
C VAL A 198 -3.54 5.81 -0.29
N ALA A 199 -4.71 6.09 -0.86
CA ALA A 199 -5.99 5.55 -0.40
C ALA A 199 -6.06 4.02 -0.49
N LEU A 200 -5.49 3.42 -1.55
CA LEU A 200 -5.36 1.97 -1.68
C LEU A 200 -4.51 1.39 -0.55
N MET A 201 -3.37 2.02 -0.25
CA MET A 201 -2.51 1.56 0.85
C MET A 201 -3.18 1.74 2.21
N ASP A 202 -3.97 2.80 2.41
CA ASP A 202 -4.78 2.99 3.62
C ASP A 202 -5.78 1.85 3.79
N ASP A 203 -6.52 1.49 2.74
CA ASP A 203 -7.47 0.38 2.78
C ASP A 203 -6.76 -0.98 3.01
N VAL A 204 -5.65 -1.22 2.32
CA VAL A 204 -4.81 -2.43 2.50
C VAL A 204 -4.32 -2.54 3.95
N ILE A 205 -3.72 -1.48 4.49
CA ILE A 205 -3.16 -1.49 5.84
C ILE A 205 -4.28 -1.48 6.88
N GLY A 206 -5.42 -0.83 6.61
CA GLY A 206 -6.63 -0.92 7.42
C GLY A 206 -7.12 -2.36 7.57
N VAL A 207 -7.27 -3.08 6.46
CA VAL A 207 -7.63 -4.50 6.46
C VAL A 207 -6.60 -5.35 7.21
N LEU A 208 -5.30 -5.13 7.03
CA LEU A 208 -4.26 -5.93 7.67
C LEU A 208 -4.09 -5.62 9.18
N THR A 209 -4.38 -4.40 9.61
CA THR A 209 -4.23 -3.98 11.02
C THR A 209 -5.43 -4.35 11.88
N ARG A 210 -6.64 -4.35 11.30
CA ARG A 210 -7.90 -4.67 11.97
C ARG A 210 -8.82 -5.50 11.06
N PRO A 211 -8.44 -6.74 10.73
CA PRO A 211 -9.27 -7.60 9.89
C PRO A 211 -10.57 -8.01 10.58
N HIS A 212 -11.66 -8.05 9.82
CA HIS A 212 -12.96 -8.59 10.23
C HIS A 212 -12.98 -10.13 10.11
N VAL A 213 -12.17 -10.81 10.93
CA VAL A 213 -12.01 -12.28 10.87
C VAL A 213 -13.26 -13.07 11.25
N ASP A 214 -14.28 -12.42 11.81
CA ASP A 214 -15.54 -13.08 12.20
C ASP A 214 -16.43 -13.40 10.99
N THR A 215 -16.28 -12.65 9.90
CA THR A 215 -17.14 -12.77 8.72
C THR A 215 -16.44 -13.51 7.58
N PHE A 216 -17.19 -14.26 6.78
CA PHE A 216 -16.64 -14.93 5.59
C PHE A 216 -15.99 -13.91 4.63
N TRP A 217 -16.69 -12.79 4.38
CA TRP A 217 -16.18 -11.72 3.52
C TRP A 217 -14.91 -11.10 4.06
N GLY A 218 -14.83 -10.83 5.37
CA GLY A 218 -13.61 -10.28 5.97
C GLY A 218 -12.42 -11.25 5.90
N LYS A 219 -12.65 -12.56 6.06
CA LYS A 219 -11.62 -13.59 5.82
C LYS A 219 -11.13 -13.60 4.38
N ALA A 220 -12.06 -13.56 3.41
CA ALA A 220 -11.73 -13.55 1.99
C ALA A 220 -10.94 -12.29 1.60
N THR A 221 -11.40 -11.11 2.05
CA THR A 221 -10.71 -9.83 1.84
C THR A 221 -9.31 -9.86 2.45
N LEU A 222 -9.15 -10.39 3.67
CA LEU A 222 -7.85 -10.50 4.33
C LEU A 222 -6.88 -11.38 3.53
N ILE A 223 -7.31 -12.56 3.07
CA ILE A 223 -6.46 -13.45 2.25
C ILE A 223 -6.06 -12.75 0.94
N LEU A 224 -6.99 -12.06 0.29
CA LEU A 224 -6.72 -11.30 -0.93
C LEU A 224 -5.70 -10.20 -0.68
N VAL A 225 -5.86 -9.42 0.38
CA VAL A 225 -4.94 -8.32 0.72
C VAL A 225 -3.57 -8.85 1.15
N GLN A 226 -3.49 -9.97 1.88
CA GLN A 226 -2.23 -10.63 2.18
C GLN A 226 -1.53 -11.12 0.91
N THR A 227 -2.27 -11.74 -0.01
CA THR A 227 -1.75 -12.17 -1.32
C THR A 227 -1.22 -10.98 -2.11
N PHE A 228 -2.00 -9.91 -2.23
CA PHE A 228 -1.60 -8.67 -2.90
C PHE A 228 -0.31 -8.08 -2.31
N THR A 229 -0.21 -8.06 -0.98
CA THR A 229 0.97 -7.55 -0.26
C THR A 229 2.20 -8.41 -0.57
N MET A 230 2.07 -9.73 -0.48
CA MET A 230 3.17 -10.67 -0.79
C MET A 230 3.60 -10.57 -2.25
N VAL A 231 2.66 -10.52 -3.20
CA VAL A 231 2.94 -10.36 -4.63
C VAL A 231 3.69 -9.06 -4.88
N SER A 232 3.27 -7.96 -4.23
CA SER A 232 3.92 -6.65 -4.39
C SER A 232 5.39 -6.66 -3.93
N ILE A 233 5.68 -7.31 -2.80
CA ILE A 233 7.06 -7.47 -2.29
C ILE A 233 7.89 -8.33 -3.23
N VAL A 234 7.33 -9.46 -3.64
CA VAL A 234 7.97 -10.39 -4.57
C VAL A 234 8.31 -9.68 -5.89
N TYR A 235 7.34 -8.98 -6.47
CA TYR A 235 7.51 -8.22 -7.70
C TYR A 235 8.62 -7.17 -7.56
N LEU A 236 8.64 -6.44 -6.44
CA LEU A 236 9.70 -5.49 -6.14
C LEU A 236 11.09 -6.10 -6.15
N VAL A 237 11.26 -7.25 -5.48
CA VAL A 237 12.55 -7.94 -5.40
C VAL A 237 12.98 -8.43 -6.78
N VAL A 238 12.09 -9.06 -7.54
CA VAL A 238 12.37 -9.54 -8.90
C VAL A 238 12.75 -8.37 -9.82
N ALA A 239 11.95 -7.30 -9.83
CA ALA A 239 12.22 -6.11 -10.64
C ALA A 239 13.54 -5.44 -10.27
N ARG A 240 13.93 -5.48 -8.98
CA ARG A 240 15.24 -4.97 -8.54
C ARG A 240 16.38 -5.86 -9.00
N ARG A 241 16.23 -7.19 -8.90
CA ARG A 241 17.24 -8.17 -9.38
C ARG A 241 17.46 -8.06 -10.87
N LYS A 242 16.38 -8.01 -11.66
CA LYS A 242 16.45 -7.84 -13.12
C LYS A 242 17.29 -6.61 -13.50
N ARG A 243 17.00 -5.47 -12.88
CA ARG A 243 17.77 -4.22 -13.09
C ARG A 243 19.25 -4.37 -12.75
N MET A 244 19.58 -4.96 -11.59
CA MET A 244 20.98 -5.17 -11.20
C MET A 244 21.71 -6.12 -12.16
N HIS A 245 21.02 -7.11 -12.71
CA HIS A 245 21.60 -8.04 -13.69
C HIS A 245 21.87 -7.33 -15.04
N GLU A 246 20.91 -6.56 -15.54
CA GLU A 246 21.08 -5.75 -16.76
C GLU A 246 22.21 -4.73 -16.63
N GLU A 247 22.35 -4.08 -15.47
CA GLU A 247 23.46 -3.16 -15.17
C GLU A 247 24.82 -3.87 -15.18
N ARG A 248 24.91 -5.11 -14.65
CA ARG A 248 26.13 -5.92 -14.68
C ARG A 248 26.53 -6.32 -16.09
N ILE A 249 25.57 -6.76 -16.91
CA ILE A 249 25.83 -7.12 -18.32
C ILE A 249 26.34 -5.89 -19.08
N LYS A 250 25.68 -4.73 -18.95
CA LYS A 250 26.13 -3.49 -19.58
C LYS A 250 27.54 -3.09 -19.15
N ALA A 251 27.87 -3.26 -17.86
CA ALA A 251 29.20 -2.97 -17.35
C ALA A 251 30.27 -3.97 -17.83
N GLN A 252 29.90 -5.22 -18.12
CA GLN A 252 30.81 -6.22 -18.70
C GLN A 252 31.08 -5.92 -20.18
N VAL A 253 30.03 -5.66 -20.98
CA VAL A 253 30.15 -5.29 -22.40
C VAL A 253 30.96 -4.01 -22.57
N ALA A 254 30.80 -3.02 -21.68
CA ALA A 254 31.58 -1.79 -21.74
C ALA A 254 33.06 -1.95 -21.34
N LYS A 255 33.43 -3.07 -20.69
CA LYS A 255 34.80 -3.39 -20.27
C LYS A 255 35.54 -4.29 -21.25
N GLU A 256 34.83 -5.01 -22.11
CA GLU A 256 35.48 -5.73 -23.20
C GLU A 256 36.03 -4.69 -24.19
N PRO A 257 37.37 -4.61 -24.38
CA PRO A 257 37.92 -3.75 -25.41
C PRO A 257 37.30 -4.18 -26.74
N GLU A 258 36.93 -3.20 -27.59
CA GLU A 258 36.55 -3.51 -28.98
C GLU A 258 37.56 -4.52 -29.50
N PRO A 259 37.12 -5.69 -30.02
CA PRO A 259 38.04 -6.66 -30.57
C PRO A 259 38.84 -5.89 -31.60
N SER A 260 40.10 -5.63 -31.25
CA SER A 260 40.99 -4.83 -32.06
C SER A 260 40.88 -5.43 -33.44
N SER A 261 40.47 -4.61 -34.39
CA SER A 261 40.52 -4.86 -35.82
C SER A 261 41.99 -5.08 -36.21
N GLN A 262 42.55 -6.19 -35.73
CA GLN A 262 43.80 -6.77 -36.15
C GLN A 262 43.40 -7.82 -37.19
N VAL A 263 43.37 -7.39 -38.45
CA VAL A 263 44.49 -7.53 -39.40
C VAL A 263 44.33 -8.83 -40.18
N GLN A 264 43.92 -8.65 -41.44
CA GLN A 264 44.49 -9.27 -42.64
C GLN A 264 43.96 -8.37 -43.78
N ALA A 265 44.70 -7.38 -44.29
CA ALA A 265 45.97 -7.46 -45.02
C ALA A 265 45.89 -8.45 -46.17
#